data_AF-A0A372DU34-F1
#
_entry.id   AF-A0A372DU34-F1
#
_cell.length_a   1.000
_cell.length_b   1.000
_cell.length_c   1.000
_cell.angle_alpha   90.00
_cell.angle_beta   90.00
_cell.angle_gamma   90.00
#
_symmetry.space_group_name_H-M   'P 1'
#
loop_
_entity.id
_entity.type
_entity.pdbx_description
1 polymer ?
#
loop_
_entity_poly.entity_id
_entity_poly.type
_entity_poly.pdbx_seq_one_letter_code
_entity_poly.pdbx_strand_id
1 'polypeptide(L)' 'MRGFDAGQPDGMFGPQTEIAVKQAQSAYGLTPDGIVGADTWERLGFTFR' A
#
# COMPACT_ATOMS: atom_id res chain seq x y z
N MET A 1 7.63 -4.19 12.76
CA MET A 1 6.41 -3.54 12.23
C MET A 1 6.89 -2.54 11.19
N ARG A 2 6.58 -2.72 9.90
CA ARG A 2 6.99 -1.74 8.88
C ARG A 2 5.99 -0.58 8.92
N GLY A 3 6.46 0.60 9.35
CA GLY A 3 5.70 1.83 9.49
C GLY A 3 5.80 2.67 8.23
N PHE A 4 4.92 2.42 7.27
CA PHE A 4 4.74 3.31 6.13
C PHE A 4 3.69 4.34 6.53
N ASP A 5 4.12 5.60 6.66
CA ASP A 5 3.25 6.70 7.10
C ASP A 5 2.34 7.12 5.93
N ALA A 6 1.07 6.71 6.02
CA ALA A 6 0.03 7.06 5.05
C ALA A 6 -0.70 8.37 5.40
N GLY A 7 -0.27 9.08 6.45
CA GLY A 7 -0.98 10.23 6.99
C GLY A 7 -2.19 9.83 7.85
N GLN A 8 -3.08 10.79 8.08
CA GLN A 8 -4.30 10.56 8.85
C GLN A 8 -5.23 9.59 8.12
N PRO A 9 -5.88 8.64 8.82
CA PRO A 9 -6.84 7.71 8.22
C PRO A 9 -8.18 8.41 7.94
N ASP A 10 -8.17 9.37 7.03
CA ASP A 10 -9.31 10.22 6.67
C ASP A 10 -10.20 9.61 5.58
N GLY A 11 -9.82 8.43 5.06
CA GLY A 11 -10.54 7.73 4.00
C GLY A 11 -10.23 8.23 2.58
N MET A 12 -9.33 9.21 2.44
CA MET A 12 -8.91 9.73 1.14
C MET A 12 -7.59 9.09 0.70
N PHE A 13 -7.54 8.70 -0.58
CA PHE A 13 -6.28 8.28 -1.18
C PHE A 13 -5.53 9.52 -1.69
N GLY A 14 -4.81 10.18 -0.76
CA GLY A 14 -4.01 11.37 -1.05
C GLY A 14 -2.55 11.06 -1.38
N PRO A 15 -1.73 12.08 -1.66
CA PRO A 15 -0.32 11.91 -2.01
C PRO A 15 0.52 11.16 -0.96
N GLN A 16 0.23 11.34 0.33
CA GLN A 16 0.91 10.62 1.42
C GLN A 16 0.57 9.12 1.39
N THR A 17 -0.70 8.79 1.21
CA THR A 17 -1.17 7.41 1.03
C THR A 17 -0.50 6.75 -0.17
N GLU A 18 -0.42 7.44 -1.31
CA GLU A 18 0.25 6.93 -2.51
C GLU A 18 1.73 6.62 -2.26
N ILE A 19 2.45 7.52 -1.59
CA ILE A 19 3.86 7.31 -1.21
C ILE A 19 4.00 6.08 -0.30
N ALA A 20 3.16 5.96 0.72
CA ALA A 20 3.17 4.82 1.62
C ALA A 20 2.90 3.50 0.88
N VAL A 21 1.96 3.49 -0.08
CA VAL A 21 1.68 2.32 -0.92
C VAL A 21 2.89 1.94 -1.76
N LYS A 22 3.54 2.91 -2.42
CA LYS A 22 4.76 2.64 -3.23
C LYS A 22 5.90 2.07 -2.39
N GLN A 23 6.07 2.57 -1.17
CA GLN A 23 7.07 2.04 -0.22
C GLN A 23 6.73 0.62 0.21
N ALA A 24 5.46 0.33 0.52
CA ALA A 24 5.01 -1.02 0.86
C ALA A 24 5.22 -1.98 -0.30
N GLN A 25 4.79 -1.62 -1.51
CA GLN A 25 4.99 -2.40 -2.74
C GLN A 25 6.47 -2.73 -2.95
N SER A 26 7.36 -1.72 -2.86
CA SER A 26 8.81 -1.92 -2.96
C SER A 26 9.32 -2.90 -1.90
N ALA A 27 8.86 -2.77 -0.65
CA ALA A 27 9.28 -3.62 0.46
C ALA A 27 8.76 -5.07 0.36
N TYR A 28 7.73 -5.31 -0.45
CA TYR A 28 7.19 -6.63 -0.78
C TYR A 28 7.65 -7.16 -2.15
N GLY A 29 8.54 -6.44 -2.84
CA GLY A 29 9.07 -6.84 -4.14
C GLY A 29 8.06 -6.72 -5.28
N LEU A 30 7.05 -5.87 -5.14
CA LEU A 30 6.09 -5.52 -6.18
C LEU A 30 6.56 -4.29 -6.96
N THR A 31 6.00 -4.07 -8.15
CA THR A 31 6.15 -2.81 -8.87
C THR A 31 5.53 -1.68 -8.03
N PRO A 32 6.28 -0.60 -7.70
CA PRO A 32 5.79 0.49 -6.87
C PRO A 32 4.98 1.51 -7.69
N ASP A 33 3.85 1.09 -8.23
CA ASP A 33 2.97 1.92 -9.05
C ASP A 33 2.03 2.84 -8.23
N GLY A 34 1.89 2.58 -6.93
CA GLY A 34 0.99 3.33 -6.04
C GLY A 34 -0.47 2.89 -6.11
N ILE A 35 -0.79 1.83 -6.85
CA ILE A 35 -2.14 1.29 -7.01
C ILE A 35 -2.31 0.06 -6.14
N VAL A 36 -3.30 0.08 -5.24
CA VAL A 36 -3.63 -1.07 -4.38
C VAL A 36 -4.48 -2.09 -5.15
N GLY A 37 -3.82 -2.86 -6.03
CA GLY A 37 -4.40 -3.97 -6.79
C GLY A 37 -4.36 -5.31 -6.04
N ALA A 38 -4.78 -6.40 -6.72
CA ALA A 38 -4.87 -7.74 -6.14
C ALA A 38 -3.55 -8.22 -5.49
N ASP A 39 -2.42 -8.05 -6.17
CA ASP A 39 -1.10 -8.43 -5.66
C ASP A 39 -0.73 -7.65 -4.39
N THR A 40 -1.12 -6.37 -4.31
CA THR A 40 -0.88 -5.55 -3.11
C THR A 40 -1.73 -6.05 -1.95
N TRP A 41 -3.01 -6.33 -2.19
CA TRP A 41 -3.92 -6.90 -1.19
C TRP A 41 -3.44 -8.27 -0.66
N GLU A 42 -2.98 -9.15 -1.55
CA GLU A 42 -2.47 -10.47 -1.16
C GLU A 42 -1.24 -10.33 -0.24
N ARG A 43 -0.32 -9.41 -0.55
CA ARG A 43 0.86 -9.14 0.30
C ARG A 43 0.50 -8.51 1.65
N LEU A 44 -0.61 -7.78 1.72
CA LEU A 44 -1.14 -7.24 2.98
C LEU A 44 -1.95 -8.27 3.78
N GLY A 45 -2.09 -9.51 3.29
CA GLY A 45 -2.76 -10.61 3.98
C GLY A 45 -4.26 -10.71 3.68
N PHE A 46 -4.74 -9.98 2.67
CA PHE A 46 -6.13 -10.05 2.22
C PHE A 46 -6.19 -10.86 0.92
N THR A 47 -6.83 -12.03 0.99
CA THR A 47 -7.20 -12.80 -0.20
C THR A 47 -8.68 -12.64 -0.44
N PHE A 48 -9.06 -12.15 -1.62
CA PHE A 48 -10.46 -12.18 -2.05
C PHE A 48 -10.81 -13.61 -2.45
N ARG A 49 -11.69 -14.25 -1.69
CA ARG A 49 -12.27 -15.57 -1.98
C ARG A 49 -13.77 -15.43 -2.18
#